data_AF-A0A832ISX0-F1
#
_entry.id   AF-A0A832ISX0-F1
#
_cell.length_a   1.000
_cell.length_b   1.000
_cell.length_c   1.000
_cell.angle_alpha   90.00
_cell.angle_beta   90.00
_cell.angle_gamma   90.00
#
_symmetry.space_group_name_H-M   'P 1'
#
loop_
_entity.id
_entity.type
_entity.pdbx_description
1 polymer ?
#
loop_
_entity_poly.entity_id
_entity_poly.type
_entity_poly.pdbx_seq_one_letter_code
_entity_poly.pdbx_strand_id
1 'polypeptide(L)' 'EFTQEVARKLGVDQSGYRLITNNGEDGGQEVNHLHFHMLGGGKLIWDHSHEDNHKSL' A
#
# COMPACT_ATOMS: atom_id res chain seq x y z
N GLU A 1 11.06 -14.28 1.77
CA GLU A 1 9.91 -15.20 2.00
C GLU A 1 8.89 -14.65 2.99
N PHE A 2 9.31 -14.03 4.10
CA PHE A 2 8.44 -13.43 5.13
C PHE A 2 7.19 -12.70 4.58
N THR A 3 7.36 -11.76 3.66
CA THR A 3 6.22 -10.99 3.13
C THR A 3 5.19 -11.85 2.39
N GLN A 4 5.66 -12.87 1.65
CA GLN A 4 4.77 -13.80 0.98
C GLN A 4 4.07 -14.74 1.97
N GLU A 5 4.73 -15.11 3.08
CA GLU A 5 4.09 -15.85 4.17
C GLU A 5 2.99 -15.05 4.87
N VAL A 6 3.24 -13.76 5.13
CA VAL A 6 2.23 -12.85 5.67
C VAL A 6 1.05 -12.73 4.72
N ALA A 7 1.30 -12.56 3.42
CA ALA A 7 0.23 -12.50 2.42
C ALA A 7 -0.65 -13.76 2.39
N ARG A 8 -0.04 -14.96 2.52
CA ARG A 8 -0.77 -16.23 2.65
C ARG A 8 -1.59 -16.29 3.93
N LYS A 9 -1.01 -15.87 5.07
CA LYS A 9 -1.72 -15.82 6.36
C LYS A 9 -2.91 -14.87 6.36
N LEU A 10 -2.82 -13.78 5.59
CA LEU A 10 -3.89 -12.79 5.43
C LEU A 10 -4.88 -13.15 4.30
N GLY A 11 -4.63 -14.23 3.54
CA GLY A 11 -5.52 -14.69 2.46
C GLY A 11 -5.56 -13.78 1.23
N VAL A 12 -4.53 -12.96 1.00
CA VAL A 12 -4.45 -12.01 -0.13
C VAL A 12 -3.47 -12.45 -1.23
N ASP A 13 -2.79 -13.58 -1.04
CA ASP A 13 -1.75 -14.08 -1.94
C ASP A 13 -2.29 -14.47 -3.33
N GLN A 14 -3.52 -15.01 -3.40
CA GLN A 14 -4.14 -15.42 -4.66
C GLN A 14 -4.79 -14.27 -5.43
N SER A 15 -5.48 -13.36 -4.72
CA SER A 15 -6.10 -12.17 -5.34
C SER A 15 -5.09 -11.08 -5.69
N GLY A 16 -3.89 -11.15 -5.11
CA GLY A 16 -2.86 -10.13 -5.20
C GLY A 16 -2.95 -9.09 -4.07
N TYR A 17 -1.83 -8.39 -3.87
CA TYR A 17 -1.63 -7.34 -2.88
C TYR A 17 -0.58 -6.33 -3.39
N ARG A 18 -0.55 -5.13 -2.79
CA ARG A 18 0.49 -4.12 -3.04
C ARG A 18 1.33 -3.93 -1.77
N LEU A 19 2.64 -3.86 -1.94
CA LEU A 19 3.57 -3.46 -0.89
C LEU A 19 3.96 -2.00 -1.11
N ILE A 20 3.90 -1.21 -0.05
CA ILE A 20 4.30 0.21 -0.06
C ILE A 20 5.28 0.43 1.09
N THR A 21 6.38 1.13 0.82
CA THR A 21 7.28 1.66 1.84
C THR A 21 7.43 3.15 1.62
N ASN A 22 7.23 3.91 2.68
CA ASN A 22 7.39 5.36 2.65
C ASN A 22 8.79 5.69 3.19
N ASN A 23 9.51 6.59 2.53
CA ASN A 23 10.85 6.99 2.95
C ASN A 23 11.04 8.49 2.77
N GLY A 24 11.33 9.19 3.87
CA GLY A 24 11.47 10.64 3.90
C GLY A 24 10.13 11.39 3.87
N GLU A 25 10.22 12.71 3.91
CA GLU A 25 9.09 13.63 4.02
C GLU A 25 8.13 13.54 2.82
N ASP A 26 8.65 13.68 1.60
CA ASP A 26 7.84 13.57 0.35
C ASP A 26 7.29 12.15 0.13
N GLY A 27 7.91 11.15 0.77
CA GLY A 27 7.40 9.78 0.79
C GLY A 27 6.24 9.58 1.75
N GLY A 28 5.91 10.56 2.60
CA GLY A 28 4.87 10.43 3.64
C GLY A 28 5.28 9.52 4.80
N GLN A 29 6.56 9.50 5.18
CA GLN A 29 7.04 8.70 6.32
C GLN A 29 6.78 9.41 7.65
N GLU A 30 5.84 8.89 8.44
CA GLU A 30 5.55 9.43 9.79
C GLU A 30 6.38 8.73 10.89
N VAL A 31 6.67 7.44 10.72
CA VAL A 31 7.46 6.65 11.67
C VAL A 31 8.83 6.35 11.07
N ASN A 32 9.88 6.89 11.71
CA ASN A 32 11.28 6.77 11.27
C ASN A 32 11.92 5.42 11.58
N HIS A 33 11.22 4.34 11.23
CA HIS A 33 11.71 2.96 11.23
C HIS A 33 11.26 2.31 9.92
N LEU A 34 12.10 1.50 9.28
CA LEU A 34 11.73 0.85 8.02
C LEU A 34 10.53 -0.08 8.25
N HIS A 35 9.45 0.14 7.52
CA HIS A 35 8.25 -0.68 7.57
C HIS A 35 7.59 -0.76 6.20
N PHE A 36 6.84 -1.86 6.00
CA PHE A 36 6.13 -2.11 4.76
C PHE A 36 4.64 -2.19 5.07
N HIS A 37 3.84 -1.42 4.33
CA HIS A 37 2.39 -1.60 4.29
C HIS A 37 2.06 -2.71 3.30
N MET A 38 1.13 -3.58 3.66
CA MET A 38 0.53 -4.56 2.76
C MET A 38 -0.95 -4.24 2.60
N LEU A 39 -1.36 -3.89 1.38
CA LEU A 39 -2.74 -3.58 1.04
C LEU A 39 -3.29 -4.71 0.15
N GLY A 40 -4.49 -5.19 0.46
CA GLY A 40 -5.13 -6.29 -0.27
C GLY A 40 -6.62 -6.40 0.10
N GLY A 41 -7.28 -7.46 -0.37
CA GLY A 41 -8.71 -7.69 -0.11
C GLY A 41 -9.66 -7.03 -1.12
N GLY A 42 -9.13 -6.38 -2.17
CA GLY A 42 -9.92 -5.77 -3.24
C GLY A 42 -9.04 -5.27 -4.40
N LYS A 43 -9.66 -4.86 -5.51
CA LYS A 43 -8.93 -4.27 -6.64
C LYS A 43 -8.36 -2.91 -6.23
N LEU A 44 -7.04 -2.84 -6.06
CA LEU A 44 -6.36 -1.59 -5.74
C LEU A 44 -6.22 -0.73 -6.99
N ILE A 45 -6.90 0.41 -7.00
CA ILE A 45 -6.77 1.39 -8.09
C ILE A 45 -5.35 1.96 -8.06
N TRP A 46 -4.79 2.13 -9.25
CA TRP A 46 -3.58 2.90 -9.44
C TRP A 46 -4.03 4.17 -10.16
N ASP A 47 -4.13 5.25 -9.39
CA ASP A 47 -4.45 6.57 -9.92
C ASP A 47 -3.21 7.47 -9.78
N HIS A 48 -2.97 8.27 -10.80
CA HIS A 48 -1.88 9.25 -10.87
C HIS A 48 -2.40 10.68 -10.67
N SER A 49 -3.65 10.87 -10.23
CA SER A 49 -4.20 12.20 -9.99
C SER A 49 -3.51 12.89 -8.81
N HIS A 50 -2.41 13.57 -9.11
CA HIS A 50 -1.89 14.69 -8.32
C HIS A 50 -2.62 16.01 -8.65
N GLU A 51 -3.79 15.94 -9.28
CA GLU A 51 -4.63 17.11 -9.56
C GLU A 51 -6.09 16.74 -9.35
N ASP A 52 -6.64 17.10 -8.19
CA ASP A 52 -7.81 17.97 -8.06
C ASP A 52 -8.50 17.80 -6.69
N ASN A 53 -8.44 18.87 -5.86
CA ASN A 53 -9.20 19.03 -4.61
C ASN A 53 -10.72 19.21 -4.83
N HIS A 54 -11.27 18.72 -5.94
CA HIS A 54 -12.70 18.82 -6.24
C HIS A 54 -13.14 17.60 -7.05
N LYS A 55 -13.51 16.53 -6.36
CA LYS A 55 -14.73 15.73 -6.61
C LYS A 55 -14.73 14.47 -5.75
N SER A 56 -15.50 14.52 -4.67
CA SER A 56 -16.29 13.40 -4.17
C SER A 56 -17.33 13.97 -3.20
N LEU A 57 -18.39 14.53 -3.78
CA LEU A 57 -19.75 14.36 -3.25
C LEU A 57 -20.23 12.99 -3.71
#